data_AF-A0A7G7W6L7-F1
#
_entry.id   AF-A0A7G7W6L7-F1
#
_cell.length_a   1.000
_cell.length_b   1.000
_cell.length_c   1.000
_cell.angle_alpha   90.00
_cell.angle_beta   90.00
_cell.angle_gamma   90.00
#
_symmetry.space_group_name_H-M   'P 1'
#
loop_
_entity.id
_entity.type
_entity.pdbx_description
1 polymer ?
#
loop_
_entity_poly.entity_id
_entity_poly.type
_entity_poly.pdbx_seq_one_letter_code
_entity_poly.pdbx_strand_id
1 'polypeptide(L)'
;MKAIVLFSMITACLASSCKKASVEPDKTQLLVAHGWRTTAHTNTVTQDDVPLVKNSYAQYDACYRDNTMTFQNDNQAMCNTGSMHCIPGEPATFNGHWYLTKDESKLISDSLFPMMGVGYLSTGLEEFELVELTTTALKLKKSRFYYQGTIKVTITDEYTLSAL
;
A
#
# COMPACT_ATOMS: atom_id res chain seq x y z
N MET A 1 -26.27 63.41 -31.78
CA MET A 1 -26.51 63.59 -30.32
C MET A 1 -27.08 62.28 -29.82
N LYS A 2 -26.42 61.62 -28.85
CA LYS A 2 -26.92 61.40 -27.48
C LYS A 2 -28.33 60.76 -27.46
N ALA A 3 -28.67 59.68 -26.79
CA ALA A 3 -28.03 58.82 -25.81
C ALA A 3 -29.09 57.75 -25.41
N ILE A 4 -28.70 56.47 -25.27
CA ILE A 4 -28.89 55.58 -24.07
C ILE A 4 -30.36 55.40 -23.57
N VAL A 5 -30.95 54.21 -23.38
CA VAL A 5 -30.85 53.24 -22.25
C VAL A 5 -31.87 52.10 -22.56
N LEU A 6 -31.44 50.85 -22.78
CA LEU A 6 -31.36 49.73 -21.82
C LEU A 6 -32.70 49.15 -21.31
N PHE A 7 -33.03 47.92 -21.70
CA PHE A 7 -33.63 46.97 -20.75
C PHE A 7 -33.02 45.58 -20.95
N SER A 8 -32.28 45.19 -19.91
CA SER A 8 -31.41 44.04 -19.80
C SER A 8 -32.22 42.77 -19.54
N MET A 9 -32.17 41.82 -20.47
CA MET A 9 -32.69 40.47 -20.27
C MET A 9 -31.57 39.62 -19.67
N ILE A 10 -31.65 39.40 -18.35
CA ILE A 10 -30.71 38.55 -17.60
C ILE A 10 -31.04 37.09 -17.92
N THR A 11 -30.31 36.51 -18.86
CA THR A 11 -30.31 35.06 -19.10
C THR A 11 -29.46 34.41 -18.01
N ALA A 12 -30.11 33.85 -17.00
CA ALA A 12 -29.47 33.00 -16.01
C ALA A 12 -29.03 31.69 -16.67
N CYS A 13 -27.79 31.65 -17.18
CA CYS A 13 -27.11 30.40 -17.46
C CYS A 13 -26.89 29.66 -16.14
N LEU A 14 -27.78 28.70 -15.84
CA LEU A 14 -27.51 27.66 -14.86
C LEU A 14 -26.33 26.85 -15.39
N ALA A 15 -25.12 27.23 -14.99
CA ALA A 15 -23.95 26.38 -15.11
C ALA A 15 -24.17 25.18 -14.17
N SER A 16 -24.80 24.13 -14.71
CA SER A 16 -24.64 22.79 -14.17
C SER A 16 -23.17 22.45 -14.32
N SER A 17 -22.40 22.75 -13.28
CA SER A 17 -21.07 22.18 -13.08
C SER A 17 -21.25 20.67 -13.01
N CYS A 18 -21.24 20.02 -14.17
CA CYS A 18 -20.88 18.62 -14.33
C CYS A 18 -19.48 18.50 -13.73
N LYS A 19 -19.41 18.24 -12.41
CA LYS A 19 -18.33 17.44 -11.88
C LYS A 19 -18.41 16.15 -12.68
N LYS A 20 -17.62 16.02 -13.76
CA LYS A 20 -17.23 14.69 -14.22
C LYS A 20 -16.79 14.01 -12.93
N ALA A 21 -17.55 13.00 -12.50
CA ALA A 21 -17.07 12.11 -11.47
C ALA A 21 -15.67 11.72 -11.96
N SER A 22 -14.65 12.23 -11.26
CA SER A 22 -13.32 11.69 -11.37
C SER A 22 -13.53 10.23 -11.05
N VAL A 23 -13.55 9.39 -12.08
CA VAL A 23 -13.46 7.95 -11.89
C VAL A 23 -12.08 7.81 -11.27
N GLU A 24 -12.05 7.71 -9.95
CA GLU A 24 -10.83 7.41 -9.23
C GLU A 24 -10.23 6.19 -9.93
N PRO A 25 -8.94 6.23 -10.30
CA PRO A 25 -8.33 5.11 -10.98
C PRO A 25 -8.60 3.84 -10.17
N ASP A 26 -9.03 2.78 -10.85
CA ASP A 26 -9.24 1.49 -10.24
C ASP A 26 -7.96 1.12 -9.45
N LYS A 27 -8.10 0.77 -8.17
CA LYS A 27 -6.94 0.48 -7.30
C LYS A 27 -6.08 -0.64 -7.89
N THR A 28 -6.69 -1.57 -8.61
CA THR A 28 -5.97 -2.58 -9.39
C THR A 28 -5.04 -1.93 -10.42
N GLN A 29 -5.54 -0.95 -11.18
CA GLN A 29 -4.73 -0.23 -12.18
C GLN A 29 -3.57 0.53 -11.53
N LEU A 30 -3.79 1.18 -10.38
CA LEU A 30 -2.72 1.86 -9.65
C LEU A 30 -1.67 0.88 -9.14
N LEU A 31 -2.10 -0.28 -8.62
CA LEU A 31 -1.22 -1.28 -8.04
C LEU A 31 -0.31 -1.92 -9.10
N VAL A 32 -0.85 -2.26 -10.27
CA VAL A 32 -0.10 -2.91 -11.37
C VAL A 32 0.68 -1.94 -12.25
N ALA A 33 0.43 -0.63 -12.13
CA ALA A 33 1.11 0.39 -12.94
C ALA A 33 2.60 0.56 -12.58
N HIS A 34 3.01 0.10 -11.38
CA HIS A 34 4.34 0.35 -10.83
C HIS A 34 4.95 -0.91 -10.22
N GLY A 35 6.28 -0.94 -10.21
CA GLY A 35 7.02 -1.73 -9.21
C GLY A 35 7.06 -0.97 -7.89
N TRP A 36 7.10 -1.68 -6.78
CA TRP A 36 7.02 -1.13 -5.44
C TRP A 36 8.23 -1.53 -4.61
N ARG A 37 8.84 -0.56 -3.91
CA ARG A 37 9.96 -0.80 -3.00
C ARG A 37 9.61 -0.29 -1.61
N THR A 38 9.88 -1.10 -0.58
CA THR A 38 9.69 -0.68 0.82
C THR A 38 10.63 0.49 1.14
N THR A 39 10.06 1.60 1.59
CA THR A 39 10.78 2.82 1.99
C THR A 39 10.53 3.22 3.44
N ALA A 40 9.51 2.65 4.08
CA ALA A 40 9.32 2.74 5.52
C ALA A 40 8.60 1.50 6.08
N HIS A 41 8.93 1.17 7.33
CA HIS A 41 8.28 0.14 8.15
C HIS A 41 8.35 0.57 9.61
N THR A 42 7.17 0.77 10.19
CA THR A 42 7.00 1.04 11.62
C THR A 42 6.33 -0.16 12.27
N ASN A 43 6.87 -0.59 13.42
CA ASN A 43 6.29 -1.61 14.25
C ASN A 43 5.86 -0.99 15.58
N THR A 44 4.59 -1.15 15.94
CA THR A 44 4.01 -0.66 17.19
C THR A 44 3.56 -1.86 18.03
N VAL A 45 4.17 -2.04 19.20
CA VAL A 45 3.76 -3.05 20.18
C VAL A 45 2.99 -2.35 21.29
N THR A 46 1.73 -2.71 21.47
CA THR A 46 0.87 -2.17 22.53
C THR A 46 0.63 -3.23 23.58
N GLN A 47 1.01 -2.95 24.83
CA GLN A 47 0.77 -3.79 26.00
C GLN A 47 0.07 -2.92 27.06
N ASP A 48 -1.08 -3.37 27.58
CA ASP A 48 -1.88 -2.62 28.55
C ASP A 48 -2.13 -1.15 28.12
N ASP A 49 -2.49 -0.98 26.84
CA ASP A 49 -2.73 0.33 26.18
C ASP A 49 -1.51 1.27 26.12
N VAL A 50 -0.30 0.78 26.43
CA VAL A 50 0.96 1.53 26.27
C VAL A 50 1.64 1.14 24.95
N PRO A 51 1.72 2.04 23.95
CA PRO A 51 2.39 1.75 22.68
C PRO A 51 3.90 1.99 22.76
N LEU A 52 4.67 0.99 22.31
CA LEU A 52 6.09 1.09 22.00
C LEU A 52 6.26 1.08 20.48
N VAL A 53 6.75 2.19 19.93
CA VAL A 53 6.94 2.39 18.49
C VAL A 53 8.41 2.19 18.11
N LYS A 54 8.68 1.39 17.09
CA LYS A 54 10.01 1.12 16.54
C LYS A 54 10.04 1.38 15.04
N ASN A 55 11.06 2.10 14.58
CA ASN A 55 11.41 2.16 13.16
C ASN A 55 12.14 0.86 12.78
N SER A 56 11.40 -0.09 12.23
CA SER A 56 11.92 -1.39 11.82
C SER A 56 12.68 -1.33 10.50
N TYR A 57 12.33 -0.40 9.59
CA TYR A 57 13.03 -0.22 8.31
C TYR A 57 14.51 0.13 8.47
N ALA A 58 14.84 0.93 9.49
CA ALA A 58 16.23 1.25 9.81
C ALA A 58 17.07 0.02 10.21
N GLN A 59 16.42 -1.09 10.53
CA GLN A 59 17.07 -2.36 10.91
C GLN A 59 17.16 -3.35 9.76
N TYR A 60 16.59 -3.04 8.59
CA TYR A 60 16.70 -3.93 7.43
C TYR A 60 18.14 -3.93 6.92
N ASP A 61 18.61 -5.08 6.46
CA ASP A 61 19.85 -5.14 5.71
C ASP A 61 19.69 -4.42 4.36
N ALA A 62 20.82 -3.95 3.81
CA ALA A 62 20.82 -3.21 2.55
C ALA A 62 20.19 -4.00 1.41
N CYS A 63 20.34 -5.32 1.42
CA CYS A 63 19.75 -6.24 0.45
C CYS A 63 18.22 -6.18 0.46
N TYR A 64 17.55 -6.30 1.62
CA TYR A 64 16.09 -6.25 1.71
C TYR A 64 15.52 -4.89 1.27
N ARG A 65 16.31 -3.82 1.40
CA ARG A 65 15.93 -2.47 0.92
C ARG A 65 16.04 -2.31 -0.59
N ASP A 66 16.78 -3.17 -1.29
CA ASP A 66 16.87 -3.16 -2.76
C ASP A 66 15.72 -3.93 -3.41
N ASN A 67 15.06 -4.82 -2.65
CA ASN A 67 14.00 -5.68 -3.14
C ASN A 67 12.81 -4.88 -3.68
N THR A 68 12.19 -5.43 -4.73
CA THR A 68 11.07 -4.80 -5.44
C THR A 68 9.94 -5.79 -5.64
N MET A 69 8.70 -5.32 -5.54
CA MET A 69 7.47 -6.08 -5.75
C MET A 69 6.74 -5.53 -6.97
N THR A 70 6.35 -6.41 -7.90
CA THR A 70 5.53 -6.03 -9.06
C THR A 70 4.25 -6.85 -9.05
N PHE A 71 3.11 -6.18 -9.19
CA PHE A 71 1.79 -6.80 -9.32
C PHE A 71 1.35 -6.82 -10.78
N GLN A 72 0.66 -7.89 -11.20
CA GLN A 72 0.20 -8.09 -12.58
C GLN A 72 -1.32 -8.33 -12.62
N ASN A 73 -1.95 -8.02 -13.76
CA ASN A 73 -3.41 -8.05 -13.96
C ASN A 73 -4.04 -9.46 -13.87
N ASP A 74 -3.25 -10.52 -13.87
CA ASP A 74 -3.67 -11.92 -13.79
C ASP A 74 -3.52 -12.50 -12.36
N ASN A 75 -3.57 -11.62 -11.36
CA ASN A 75 -3.35 -11.95 -9.96
C ASN A 75 -1.96 -12.52 -9.66
N GLN A 76 -0.98 -12.36 -10.55
CA GLN A 76 0.42 -12.71 -10.30
C GLN A 76 1.15 -11.55 -9.64
N ALA A 77 2.05 -11.89 -8.72
CA ALA A 77 2.99 -10.97 -8.10
C ALA A 77 4.41 -11.54 -8.23
N MET A 78 5.40 -10.66 -8.31
CA MET A 78 6.80 -11.03 -8.36
C MET A 78 7.60 -10.15 -7.40
N CYS A 79 8.35 -10.80 -6.51
CA CYS A 79 9.41 -10.16 -5.74
C CYS A 79 10.75 -10.39 -6.45
N ASN A 80 11.49 -9.32 -6.73
CA ASN A 80 12.87 -9.37 -7.22
C ASN A 80 13.81 -8.94 -6.10
N THR A 81 14.81 -9.76 -5.80
CA THR A 81 15.77 -9.53 -4.70
C THR A 81 16.89 -8.55 -5.02
N GLY A 82 16.76 -7.85 -6.15
CA GLY A 82 17.70 -6.84 -6.58
C GLY A 82 19.06 -7.42 -6.95
N SER A 83 20.07 -6.55 -6.91
CA SER A 83 21.47 -6.95 -7.18
C SER A 83 22.19 -7.48 -5.94
N MET A 84 21.65 -7.15 -4.76
CA MET A 84 22.21 -7.49 -3.46
C MET A 84 21.38 -8.62 -2.84
N HIS A 85 21.78 -9.87 -3.04
CA HIS A 85 21.12 -11.01 -2.39
C HIS A 85 21.35 -11.00 -0.88
N CYS A 86 20.29 -11.15 -0.08
CA CYS A 86 20.41 -11.32 1.37
C CYS A 86 20.92 -12.70 1.78
N ILE A 87 20.54 -13.72 1.01
CA ILE A 87 20.84 -15.11 1.30
C ILE A 87 21.57 -15.70 0.08
N PRO A 88 22.83 -16.16 0.25
CA PRO A 88 23.57 -16.76 -0.85
C PRO A 88 22.85 -17.98 -1.44
N GLY A 89 22.73 -18.01 -2.76
CA GLY A 89 22.10 -19.12 -3.49
C GLY A 89 20.58 -19.05 -3.57
N GLU A 90 19.93 -18.05 -2.98
CA GLU A 90 18.51 -17.82 -3.21
C GLU A 90 18.22 -17.35 -4.65
N PRO A 91 17.05 -17.71 -5.21
CA PRO A 91 16.58 -17.16 -6.46
C PRO A 91 16.62 -15.62 -6.49
N ALA A 92 16.88 -15.05 -7.67
CA ALA A 92 16.75 -13.60 -7.89
C ALA A 92 15.29 -13.14 -7.89
N THR A 93 14.36 -14.05 -8.19
CA THR A 93 12.94 -13.76 -8.30
C THR A 93 12.11 -14.83 -7.60
N PHE A 94 11.02 -14.37 -6.99
CA PHE A 94 10.02 -15.19 -6.33
C PHE A 94 8.66 -14.78 -6.86
N ASN A 95 7.88 -15.75 -7.31
CA ASN A 95 6.55 -15.53 -7.87
C ASN A 95 5.50 -15.95 -6.86
N GLY A 96 4.34 -15.32 -6.96
CA GLY A 96 3.23 -15.53 -6.07
C GLY A 96 1.97 -14.88 -6.60
N HIS A 97 0.96 -14.81 -5.76
CA HIS A 97 -0.37 -14.37 -6.12
C HIS A 97 -0.87 -13.29 -5.19
N TRP A 98 -1.70 -12.41 -5.73
CA TRP A 98 -2.33 -11.34 -4.97
C TRP A 98 -3.78 -11.14 -5.42
N TYR A 99 -4.57 -10.50 -4.57
CA TYR A 99 -5.87 -9.95 -4.95
C TYR A 99 -6.28 -8.85 -3.97
N LEU A 100 -7.12 -7.93 -4.43
CA LEU A 100 -7.84 -7.00 -3.57
C LEU A 100 -9.18 -7.63 -3.14
N THR A 101 -9.62 -7.34 -1.92
CA THR A 101 -10.99 -7.68 -1.50
C THR A 101 -12.01 -6.95 -2.37
N LYS A 102 -13.27 -7.41 -2.37
CA LYS A 102 -14.35 -6.84 -3.20
C LYS A 102 -14.58 -5.34 -2.97
N ASP A 103 -14.34 -4.88 -1.75
CA ASP A 103 -14.42 -3.47 -1.34
C ASP A 103 -13.08 -2.72 -1.49
N GLU A 104 -12.04 -3.40 -1.99
CA GLU A 104 -10.69 -2.90 -2.19
C GLU A 104 -10.08 -2.24 -0.95
N SER A 105 -10.51 -2.70 0.24
CA SER A 105 -10.00 -2.22 1.53
C SER A 105 -8.80 -3.02 2.00
N LYS A 106 -8.56 -4.19 1.42
CA LYS A 106 -7.49 -5.09 1.80
C LYS A 106 -6.76 -5.65 0.59
N LEU A 107 -5.45 -5.75 0.72
CA LEU A 107 -4.58 -6.48 -0.19
C LEU A 107 -4.24 -7.82 0.45
N ILE A 108 -4.53 -8.89 -0.27
CA ILE A 108 -4.18 -10.24 0.13
C ILE A 108 -3.12 -10.74 -0.84
N SER A 109 -2.05 -11.30 -0.32
CA SER A 109 -1.00 -11.94 -1.12
C SER A 109 -0.60 -13.24 -0.47
N ASP A 110 -0.04 -14.15 -1.25
CA ASP A 110 0.77 -15.21 -0.67
C ASP A 110 2.07 -14.66 -0.04
N SER A 111 2.88 -15.58 0.45
CA SER A 111 4.06 -15.36 1.30
C SER A 111 5.25 -14.68 0.60
N LEU A 112 5.03 -13.79 -0.37
CA LEU A 112 6.07 -12.97 -1.00
C LEU A 112 6.46 -11.74 -0.17
N PHE A 113 5.55 -11.20 0.64
CA PHE A 113 5.84 -10.02 1.45
C PHE A 113 7.07 -10.17 2.36
N PRO A 114 7.31 -11.32 3.04
CA PRO A 114 8.49 -11.49 3.89
C PRO A 114 9.81 -11.27 3.15
N MET A 115 9.81 -11.51 1.84
CA MET A 115 10.95 -11.28 0.97
C MET A 115 11.23 -9.79 0.77
N MET A 116 10.20 -8.95 0.88
CA MET A 116 10.31 -7.48 0.88
C MET A 116 10.65 -6.90 2.27
N GLY A 117 10.92 -7.75 3.26
CA GLY A 117 10.94 -7.39 4.68
C GLY A 117 9.55 -7.11 5.27
N VAL A 118 8.48 -7.30 4.49
CA VAL A 118 7.10 -6.99 4.86
C VAL A 118 6.42 -8.24 5.44
N GLY A 119 5.71 -8.15 6.57
CA GLY A 119 5.01 -9.32 7.12
C GLY A 119 5.94 -10.34 7.79
N TYR A 120 5.49 -11.59 7.91
CA TYR A 120 6.18 -12.65 8.67
C TYR A 120 6.34 -13.90 7.83
N LEU A 121 7.37 -14.71 8.09
CA LEU A 121 7.48 -16.04 7.52
C LEU A 121 6.26 -16.87 7.96
N SER A 122 5.24 -16.88 7.11
CA SER A 122 3.99 -17.61 7.29
C SER A 122 3.74 -18.44 6.04
N THR A 123 3.23 -19.65 6.23
CA THR A 123 2.96 -20.60 5.14
C THR A 123 1.56 -20.40 4.56
N GLY A 124 1.07 -19.16 4.53
CA GLY A 124 -0.33 -18.87 4.18
C GLY A 124 -0.52 -17.51 3.54
N LEU A 125 -1.78 -17.22 3.23
CA LEU A 125 -2.18 -15.92 2.71
C LEU A 125 -2.01 -14.86 3.80
N GLU A 126 -1.31 -13.79 3.44
CA GLU A 126 -1.17 -12.61 4.28
C GLU A 126 -2.20 -11.57 3.85
N GLU A 127 -2.95 -11.08 4.84
CA GLU A 127 -3.91 -9.99 4.65
C GLU A 127 -3.34 -8.68 5.21
N PHE A 128 -3.43 -7.62 4.41
CA PHE A 128 -3.06 -6.26 4.78
C PHE A 128 -4.24 -5.31 4.55
N GLU A 129 -4.49 -4.43 5.51
CA GLU A 129 -5.33 -3.24 5.31
C GLU A 129 -4.64 -2.32 4.30
N LEU A 130 -5.34 -1.95 3.24
CA LEU A 130 -4.88 -0.97 2.25
C LEU A 130 -5.21 0.43 2.78
N VAL A 131 -4.22 1.07 3.40
CA VAL A 131 -4.38 2.38 4.04
C VAL A 131 -4.37 3.50 3.00
N GLU A 132 -3.49 3.40 2.01
CA GLU A 132 -3.35 4.38 0.93
C GLU A 132 -2.81 3.69 -0.33
N LEU A 133 -3.34 4.08 -1.49
CA LEU A 133 -2.79 3.71 -2.78
C LEU A 133 -2.88 4.90 -3.73
N THR A 134 -1.72 5.40 -4.16
CA THR A 134 -1.57 6.51 -5.10
C THR A 134 -0.56 6.12 -6.18
N THR A 135 -0.29 7.01 -7.14
CA THR A 135 0.75 6.79 -8.16
C THR A 135 2.17 6.76 -7.59
N THR A 136 2.38 7.13 -6.33
CA THR A 136 3.71 7.22 -5.71
C THR A 136 3.85 6.42 -4.43
N ALA A 137 2.74 6.02 -3.80
CA ALA A 137 2.75 5.37 -2.50
C ALA A 137 1.71 4.24 -2.40
N LEU A 138 2.17 3.12 -1.85
CA LEU A 138 1.35 2.01 -1.39
C LEU A 138 1.59 1.87 0.12
N LYS A 139 0.57 2.18 0.93
CA LYS A 139 0.62 2.05 2.39
C LYS A 139 -0.22 0.89 2.85
N LEU A 140 0.40 -0.03 3.58
CA LEU A 140 -0.20 -1.25 4.07
C LEU A 140 -0.11 -1.29 5.58
N LYS A 141 -1.13 -1.86 6.22
CA LYS A 141 -1.15 -2.07 7.66
C LYS A 141 -1.58 -3.49 7.99
N LYS A 142 -0.96 -4.10 9.00
CA LYS A 142 -1.33 -5.42 9.50
C LYS A 142 -1.25 -5.42 11.02
N SER A 143 -2.30 -5.90 11.68
CA SER A 143 -2.31 -6.04 13.14
C SER A 143 -2.53 -7.48 13.55
N ARG A 144 -1.86 -7.90 14.62
CA ARG A 144 -2.09 -9.18 15.28
C ARG A 144 -2.04 -8.99 16.79
N PHE A 145 -2.54 -9.97 17.52
CA PHE A 145 -2.41 -9.96 18.97
C PHE A 145 -2.14 -11.37 19.50
N TYR A 146 -1.57 -11.42 20.69
CA TYR A 146 -1.41 -12.64 21.47
C TYR A 146 -1.56 -12.29 22.95
N TYR A 147 -1.78 -13.30 23.78
CA TYR A 147 -1.87 -13.12 25.22
C TYR A 147 -0.56 -13.55 25.90
N GLN A 148 -0.07 -12.71 26.81
CA GLN A 148 0.97 -13.07 27.78
C GLN A 148 0.31 -13.18 29.16
N GLY A 149 -0.08 -14.39 29.55
CA GLY A 149 -0.96 -14.59 30.68
C GLY A 149 -2.33 -13.96 30.41
N THR A 150 -2.72 -12.97 31.22
CA THR A 150 -3.98 -12.21 31.05
C THR A 150 -3.81 -10.94 30.20
N ILE A 151 -2.58 -10.57 29.85
CA ILE A 151 -2.27 -9.32 29.16
C ILE A 151 -2.39 -9.53 27.66
N LYS A 152 -3.21 -8.71 26.99
CA LYS A 152 -3.31 -8.69 25.53
C LYS A 152 -2.18 -7.81 24.97
N VAL A 153 -1.29 -8.42 24.19
CA VAL A 153 -0.26 -7.71 23.44
C VAL A 153 -0.71 -7.59 21.99
N THR A 154 -0.83 -6.36 21.49
CA THR A 154 -1.16 -6.08 20.08
C THR A 154 0.09 -5.61 19.37
N ILE A 155 0.36 -6.17 18.19
CA ILE A 155 1.44 -5.73 17.31
C ILE A 155 0.80 -5.20 16.03
N THR A 156 1.11 -3.96 15.69
CA THR A 156 0.70 -3.31 14.45
C THR A 156 1.94 -2.99 13.62
N ASP A 157 1.95 -3.48 12.39
CA ASP A 157 2.97 -3.19 11.39
C ASP A 157 2.39 -2.26 10.34
N GLU A 158 3.10 -1.18 10.03
CA GLU A 158 2.74 -0.21 9.01
C GLU A 158 3.88 -0.08 8.01
N TYR A 159 3.59 -0.33 6.74
CA TYR A 159 4.55 -0.31 5.65
C TYR A 159 4.22 0.82 4.68
N THR A 160 5.25 1.49 4.19
CA THR A 160 5.16 2.37 3.03
C THR A 160 6.07 1.81 1.95
N LEU A 161 5.49 1.56 0.79
CA LEU A 161 6.21 1.23 -0.43
C LEU A 161 6.08 2.40 -1.40
N SER A 162 7.18 2.74 -2.07
CA SER A 162 7.21 3.79 -3.08
C SER A 162 7.26 3.18 -4.47
N ALA A 163 6.58 3.84 -5.41
CA ALA A 163 6.62 3.47 -6.82
C ALA A 163 8.03 3.67 -7.41
N LEU A 164 8.41 2.77 -8.32
CA LEU A 164 9.66 2.79 -9.10
C LEU A 164 9.47 3.39 -10.49
#